data_AF-A0A968D509-F1
#
_entry.id   AF-A0A968D509-F1
#
_cell.length_a   1.000
_cell.length_b   1.000
_cell.length_c   1.000
_cell.angle_alpha   90.00
_cell.angle_beta   90.00
_cell.angle_gamma   90.00
#
_symmetry.space_group_name_H-M   'P 1'
#
loop_
_entity.id
_entity.type
_entity.pdbx_description
1 polymer ?
#
loop_
_entity_poly.entity_id
_entity_poly.type
_entity_poly.pdbx_seq_one_letter_code
_entity_poly.pdbx_strand_id
1 'polypeptide(L)'
;MEHFLTRHKNYISGVLSGFDRVLFRGTLRSISYLEGMKTFLEVHQVLLKDFGAFVLKQSNHLKEHAKAFAERHGRPYQYIQSSSVSKEQVAKGIMEQARITNGLICVLSCVEPCQSYATRKDRESKKLQLIPAKRKCLHFYFY
;
A
#
# COMPACT_ATOMS: atom_id res chain seq x y z
N MET A 1 -23.23 -15.81 17.68
CA MET A 1 -23.70 -14.42 17.46
C MET A 1 -25.11 -14.38 16.88
N GLU A 2 -25.40 -15.12 15.81
CA GLU A 2 -26.74 -15.12 15.18
C GLU A 2 -27.89 -15.39 16.15
N HIS A 3 -27.82 -16.46 16.94
CA HIS A 3 -28.85 -16.78 17.94
C HIS A 3 -29.09 -15.66 18.98
N PHE A 4 -28.06 -14.89 19.33
CA PHE A 4 -28.18 -13.76 20.26
C PHE A 4 -28.92 -12.59 19.59
N LEU A 5 -28.57 -12.28 18.34
CA LEU A 5 -29.24 -11.26 17.54
C LEU A 5 -30.72 -11.60 17.34
N THR A 6 -31.04 -12.86 17.04
CA THR A 6 -32.43 -13.30 16.87
C THR A 6 -33.21 -13.19 18.17
N ARG A 7 -32.64 -13.62 19.29
CA ARG A 7 -33.33 -13.62 20.60
C ARG A 7 -33.60 -12.22 21.14
N HIS A 8 -32.72 -11.25 20.86
CA HIS A 8 -32.79 -9.90 21.44
C HIS A 8 -33.14 -8.81 20.42
N LYS A 9 -33.65 -9.17 19.23
CA LYS A 9 -33.98 -8.25 18.13
C LYS A 9 -34.73 -7.00 18.56
N ASN A 10 -35.71 -7.12 19.46
CA ASN A 10 -36.56 -6.00 19.90
C ASN A 10 -35.84 -5.00 20.80
N TYR A 11 -34.66 -5.35 21.32
CA TYR A 11 -33.83 -4.50 22.18
C TYR A 11 -32.58 -3.98 21.46
N ILE A 12 -32.38 -4.36 20.19
CA ILE A 12 -31.21 -4.00 19.39
C ILE A 12 -31.63 -2.97 18.35
N SER A 13 -31.15 -1.73 18.49
CA SER A 13 -31.40 -0.66 17.51
C SER A 13 -30.56 -0.81 16.23
N GLY A 14 -29.48 -1.60 16.26
CA GLY A 14 -28.63 -1.88 15.11
C GLY A 14 -27.46 -2.80 15.45
N VAL A 15 -26.88 -3.43 14.44
CA VAL A 15 -25.69 -4.30 14.57
C VAL A 15 -24.52 -3.62 13.89
N LEU A 16 -23.46 -3.32 14.64
CA LEU A 16 -22.20 -2.88 14.08
C LEU A 16 -21.32 -4.10 13.87
N SER A 17 -21.09 -4.45 12.61
CA SER A 17 -20.15 -5.48 12.21
C SER A 17 -18.90 -4.80 11.63
N GLY A 18 -17.76 -5.04 12.25
CA GLY A 18 -16.45 -4.62 11.76
C GLY A 18 -15.46 -5.76 11.90
N PHE A 19 -14.36 -5.68 11.17
CA PHE A 19 -13.20 -6.46 11.54
C PHE A 19 -12.64 -5.94 12.87
N ASP A 20 -12.22 -6.83 13.75
CA ASP A 20 -11.50 -6.53 15.00
C ASP A 20 -10.07 -5.98 14.75
N ARG A 21 -9.84 -5.38 13.57
CA ARG A 21 -8.50 -5.10 13.04
C ARG A 21 -8.02 -3.73 13.46
N VAL A 22 -6.83 -3.71 14.05
CA VAL A 22 -6.02 -2.51 14.25
C VAL A 22 -5.37 -2.14 12.91
N LEU A 23 -5.71 -0.97 12.37
CA LEU A 23 -5.01 -0.42 11.21
C LEU A 23 -3.73 0.29 11.69
N PHE A 24 -2.57 -0.32 11.43
CA PHE A 24 -1.30 0.36 11.66
C PHE A 24 -0.97 1.27 10.48
N ARG A 25 -1.03 2.59 10.71
CA ARG A 25 -0.63 3.59 9.72
C ARG A 25 0.69 4.23 10.11
N GLY A 26 1.72 3.98 9.32
CA GLY A 26 3.00 4.67 9.37
C GLY A 26 3.14 5.68 8.22
N THR A 27 3.96 6.70 8.40
CA THR A 27 4.41 7.58 7.31
C THR A 27 5.89 7.88 7.50
N LEU A 28 6.69 7.69 6.45
CA LEU A 28 8.11 8.06 6.45
C LEU A 28 8.23 9.58 6.35
N ARG A 29 8.12 10.26 7.50
CA ARG A 29 8.08 11.73 7.60
C ARG A 29 9.31 12.41 7.00
N SER A 30 10.48 11.75 7.06
CA SER A 30 11.74 12.28 6.52
C SER A 30 11.74 12.46 5.00
N ILE A 31 10.89 11.74 4.27
CA ILE A 31 10.81 11.81 2.79
C ILE A 31 9.42 12.20 2.30
N SER A 32 8.51 12.58 3.21
CA SER A 32 7.12 12.92 2.87
C SER A 32 6.93 14.36 2.38
N TYR A 33 8.02 15.12 2.23
CA TYR A 33 8.04 16.48 1.69
C TYR A 33 9.33 16.71 0.90
N LEU A 34 9.33 17.73 0.05
CA LEU A 34 10.38 17.94 -0.96
C LEU A 34 11.78 18.07 -0.37
N GLU A 35 11.97 18.97 0.60
CA GLU A 35 13.29 19.19 1.19
C GLU A 35 13.81 17.96 1.93
N GLY A 36 12.93 17.24 2.64
CA GLY A 36 13.29 15.98 3.28
C GLY A 36 13.75 14.92 2.28
N MET A 37 13.07 14.82 1.14
CA MET A 37 13.50 13.92 0.07
C MET A 37 14.84 14.35 -0.56
N LYS A 38 15.08 15.66 -0.75
CA LYS A 38 16.38 16.15 -1.22
C LYS A 38 17.50 15.79 -0.24
N THR A 39 17.33 16.10 1.04
CA THR A 39 18.30 15.75 2.08
C THR A 39 18.55 14.25 2.14
N PHE A 40 17.50 13.43 2.01
CA PHE A 40 17.66 11.98 1.93
C PHE A 40 18.54 11.55 0.75
N LEU A 41 18.30 12.08 -0.45
CA LEU A 41 19.10 11.75 -1.63
C LEU A 41 20.56 12.23 -1.47
N GLU A 42 20.77 13.42 -0.89
CA GLU A 42 22.10 13.98 -0.64
C GLU A 42 22.92 13.12 0.33
N VAL A 43 22.32 12.74 1.47
CA VAL A 43 22.97 11.87 2.48
C VAL A 43 23.32 10.50 1.89
N HIS A 44 22.50 9.98 0.97
CA HIS A 44 22.73 8.70 0.30
C HIS A 44 23.51 8.83 -1.02
N GLN A 45 24.04 10.02 -1.33
CA GLN A 45 24.83 10.31 -2.53
C GLN A 45 24.14 9.91 -3.86
N VAL A 46 22.81 10.03 -3.91
CA VAL A 46 22.02 9.73 -5.11
C VAL A 46 21.89 10.98 -5.96
N LEU A 47 22.55 10.98 -7.12
CA LEU A 47 22.45 12.07 -8.09
C LEU A 47 21.04 12.14 -8.70
N LEU A 48 20.55 13.35 -8.98
CA LEU A 48 19.21 13.54 -9.55
C LEU A 48 19.02 12.88 -10.93
N LYS A 49 20.10 12.69 -11.70
CA LYS A 49 20.04 11.94 -12.97
C LYS A 49 19.77 10.43 -12.75
N ASP A 50 20.15 9.91 -11.59
CA ASP A 50 20.04 8.50 -11.21
C ASP A 50 18.80 8.24 -10.31
N PHE A 51 18.08 9.30 -9.93
CA PHE A 51 16.89 9.24 -9.08
C PHE A 51 15.88 8.17 -9.52
N GLY A 52 15.54 8.16 -10.82
CA GLY A 52 14.57 7.21 -11.36
C GLY A 52 14.99 5.75 -11.20
N ALA A 53 16.26 5.45 -11.47
CA ALA A 53 16.81 4.11 -11.30
C ALA A 53 16.86 3.71 -9.83
N PHE A 54 17.23 4.64 -8.95
CA PHE A 54 17.26 4.42 -7.50
C PHE A 54 15.88 4.05 -6.95
N VAL A 55 14.85 4.86 -7.21
CA VAL A 55 13.50 4.58 -6.67
C VAL A 55 12.88 3.32 -7.29
N LEU A 56 13.20 3.01 -8.55
CA LEU A 56 12.74 1.79 -9.22
C LEU A 56 13.34 0.54 -8.54
N LYS A 57 14.64 0.58 -8.20
CA LYS A 57 15.29 -0.49 -7.45
C LYS A 57 14.59 -0.75 -6.11
N GLN A 58 14.30 0.30 -5.34
CA GLN A 58 13.60 0.12 -4.06
C GLN A 58 12.16 -0.36 -4.23
N SER A 59 11.46 0.12 -5.26
CA SER A 59 10.11 -0.35 -5.61
C SER A 59 10.10 -1.84 -5.95
N ASN A 60 11.10 -2.32 -6.70
CA ASN A 60 11.24 -3.74 -7.03
C ASN A 60 11.55 -4.59 -5.80
N HIS A 61 12.45 -4.14 -4.91
CA HIS A 61 12.70 -4.83 -3.65
C HIS A 61 11.41 -4.98 -2.82
N LEU A 62 10.60 -3.93 -2.72
CA LEU A 62 9.33 -4.00 -1.99
C LEU A 62 8.34 -4.97 -2.65
N LYS A 63 8.26 -4.97 -3.98
CA LYS A 63 7.42 -5.88 -4.77
C LYS A 63 7.83 -7.34 -4.58
N GLU A 64 9.12 -7.63 -4.64
CA GLU A 64 9.68 -8.97 -4.41
C GLU A 64 9.42 -9.43 -2.98
N HIS A 65 9.64 -8.54 -1.99
CA HIS A 65 9.33 -8.83 -0.61
C HIS A 65 7.86 -9.16 -0.41
N ALA A 66 6.94 -8.39 -1.00
CA ALA A 66 5.49 -8.63 -0.87
C ALA A 66 5.08 -10.00 -1.44
N LYS A 67 5.65 -10.40 -2.58
CA LYS A 67 5.45 -11.73 -3.18
C LYS A 67 6.02 -12.84 -2.29
N ALA A 68 7.27 -12.71 -1.88
CA ALA A 68 7.93 -13.69 -1.04
C ALA A 68 7.24 -13.82 0.33
N PHE A 69 6.72 -12.73 0.88
CA PHE A 69 5.94 -12.76 2.12
C PHE A 69 4.66 -13.57 1.95
N ALA A 70 3.89 -13.33 0.88
CA ALA A 70 2.70 -14.12 0.58
C ALA A 70 3.03 -15.61 0.42
N GLU A 71 4.07 -15.92 -0.35
CA GLU A 71 4.54 -17.29 -0.60
C GLU A 71 4.96 -18.01 0.68
N ARG A 72 5.77 -17.37 1.54
CA ARG A 72 6.20 -17.95 2.83
C ARG A 72 5.03 -18.31 3.74
N HIS A 73 3.91 -17.59 3.63
CA HIS A 73 2.69 -17.87 4.40
C HIS A 73 1.70 -18.77 3.65
N GLY A 74 2.04 -19.27 2.45
CA GLY A 74 1.13 -20.06 1.62
C GLY A 74 -0.13 -19.31 1.22
N ARG A 75 -0.03 -17.98 1.05
CA ARG A 75 -1.15 -17.09 0.74
C ARG A 75 -1.06 -16.52 -0.67
N PRO A 76 -2.20 -16.22 -1.31
CA PRO A 76 -2.19 -15.70 -2.66
C PRO A 76 -1.67 -14.26 -2.71
N TYR A 77 -0.86 -13.99 -3.73
CA TYR A 77 -0.54 -12.65 -4.21
C TYR A 77 -1.40 -12.34 -5.45
N GLN A 78 -2.24 -11.31 -5.42
CA GLN A 78 -3.15 -10.99 -6.52
C GLN A 78 -3.05 -9.53 -6.95
N TYR A 79 -3.10 -9.27 -8.26
CA TYR A 79 -3.17 -7.92 -8.81
C TYR A 79 -4.62 -7.54 -9.11
N ILE A 80 -5.08 -6.44 -8.52
CA ILE A 80 -6.42 -5.87 -8.71
C ILE A 80 -6.33 -4.78 -9.77
N GLN A 81 -6.96 -5.04 -10.91
CA GLN A 81 -6.92 -4.15 -12.07
C GLN A 81 -7.83 -2.93 -11.94
N SER A 82 -8.97 -3.06 -11.26
CA SER A 82 -9.99 -2.01 -11.16
C SER A 82 -10.08 -1.43 -9.75
N SER A 83 -10.20 -0.11 -9.66
CA SER A 83 -10.49 0.60 -8.41
C SER A 83 -11.90 0.35 -7.88
N SER A 84 -12.83 -0.12 -8.72
CA SER A 84 -14.20 -0.46 -8.30
C SER A 84 -14.28 -1.77 -7.50
N VAL A 85 -13.24 -2.60 -7.57
CA VAL A 85 -13.19 -3.87 -6.84
C VAL A 85 -12.84 -3.60 -5.38
N SER A 86 -13.72 -4.01 -4.47
CA SER A 86 -13.45 -3.95 -3.03
C SER A 86 -12.39 -4.98 -2.66
N LYS A 87 -11.20 -4.49 -2.33
CA LYS A 87 -10.06 -5.30 -1.83
C LYS A 87 -10.45 -6.09 -0.58
N GLU A 88 -11.29 -5.49 0.27
CA GLU A 88 -11.81 -6.14 1.47
C GLU A 88 -12.70 -7.33 1.13
N GLN A 89 -13.60 -7.20 0.15
CA GLN A 89 -14.46 -8.32 -0.28
C GLN A 89 -13.63 -9.43 -0.91
N VAL A 90 -12.60 -9.10 -1.71
CA VAL A 90 -11.67 -10.09 -2.24
C VAL A 90 -10.95 -10.84 -1.12
N ALA A 91 -10.44 -10.13 -0.11
CA ALA A 91 -9.78 -10.75 1.03
C ALA A 91 -10.75 -11.63 1.84
N LYS A 92 -11.99 -11.18 2.10
CA LYS A 92 -13.04 -11.99 2.77
C LYS A 92 -13.34 -13.28 2.02
N GLY A 93 -13.51 -13.20 0.70
CA GLY A 93 -13.76 -14.38 -0.13
C GLY A 93 -12.63 -15.40 -0.02
N ILE A 94 -11.37 -14.95 -0.07
CA ILE A 94 -10.19 -15.82 0.11
C ILE A 94 -10.17 -16.43 1.51
N MET A 95 -10.45 -15.64 2.54
CA MET A 95 -10.49 -16.08 3.93
C MET A 95 -11.52 -17.20 4.14
N GLU A 96 -12.73 -17.04 3.62
CA GLU A 96 -13.82 -18.01 3.72
C GLU A 96 -13.50 -19.30 2.96
N GLN A 97 -13.03 -19.18 1.71
CA GLN A 97 -12.69 -20.32 0.85
C GLN A 97 -11.56 -21.17 1.43
N ALA A 98 -10.49 -20.53 1.92
CA ALA A 98 -9.34 -21.20 2.51
C ALA A 98 -9.47 -21.45 4.03
N ARG A 99 -10.65 -21.16 4.62
CA ARG A 99 -10.95 -21.31 6.06
C ARG A 99 -9.86 -20.72 6.97
N ILE A 100 -9.38 -19.53 6.63
CA ILE A 100 -8.30 -18.85 7.33
C ILE A 100 -8.86 -18.22 8.60
N THR A 101 -8.39 -18.67 9.75
CA THR A 101 -8.82 -18.14 11.05
C THR A 101 -7.84 -17.13 11.63
N ASN A 102 -6.56 -17.21 11.28
CA ASN A 102 -5.50 -16.37 11.84
C ASN A 102 -4.36 -16.12 10.83
N GLY A 103 -3.64 -15.01 11.03
CA GLY A 103 -2.48 -14.62 10.24
C GLY A 103 -2.85 -13.91 8.93
N LEU A 104 -1.88 -13.85 8.00
CA LEU A 104 -2.06 -13.28 6.67
C LEU A 104 -3.16 -14.07 5.92
N ILE A 105 -4.07 -13.36 5.26
CA ILE A 105 -5.09 -13.90 4.36
C ILE A 105 -4.59 -13.87 2.92
N CYS A 106 -4.14 -12.70 2.46
CA CYS A 106 -3.63 -12.50 1.10
C CYS A 106 -2.81 -11.21 1.00
N VAL A 107 -2.04 -11.10 -0.09
CA VAL A 107 -1.41 -9.85 -0.49
C VAL A 107 -2.06 -9.37 -1.78
N LEU A 108 -2.72 -8.23 -1.75
CA LEU A 108 -3.31 -7.61 -2.93
C LEU A 108 -2.42 -6.48 -3.41
N SER A 109 -2.31 -6.31 -4.72
CA SER A 109 -1.58 -5.20 -5.33
C SER A 109 -2.48 -4.42 -6.29
N CYS A 110 -2.38 -3.10 -6.33
CA CYS A 110 -3.22 -2.25 -7.18
C CYS A 110 -2.48 -0.97 -7.55
N VAL A 111 -2.73 -0.42 -8.74
CA VAL A 111 -2.16 0.88 -9.13
C VAL A 111 -3.07 2.00 -8.64
N GLU A 112 -2.54 2.89 -7.82
CA GLU A 112 -3.29 3.98 -7.20
C GLU A 112 -2.62 5.34 -7.42
N PRO A 113 -3.40 6.43 -7.50
CA PRO A 113 -2.84 7.77 -7.55
C PRO A 113 -2.13 8.11 -6.24
N CYS A 114 -0.92 8.63 -6.35
CA CYS A 114 -0.05 8.97 -5.22
C CYS A 114 0.61 10.34 -5.45
N GLN A 115 0.88 11.07 -4.37
CA GLN A 115 1.81 12.19 -4.41
C GLN A 115 3.23 11.64 -4.26
N SER A 116 4.09 11.96 -5.21
CA SER A 116 5.48 11.51 -5.25
C SER A 116 6.36 12.60 -5.84
N TYR A 117 7.51 12.25 -6.40
CA TYR A 117 8.47 13.18 -6.97
C TYR A 117 8.82 12.85 -8.42
N ALA A 118 9.23 13.86 -9.16
CA ALA A 118 9.78 13.73 -10.50
C ALA A 118 11.02 14.63 -10.65
N THR A 119 11.93 14.25 -11.52
CA THR A 119 13.06 15.08 -11.91
C THR A 119 12.70 15.88 -13.15
N ARG A 120 12.85 17.20 -13.09
CA ARG A 120 12.61 18.11 -14.21
C ARG A 120 13.85 18.95 -14.46
N LYS A 121 14.19 19.17 -15.73
CA LYS A 121 15.22 20.14 -16.10
C LYS A 121 14.63 21.54 -15.98
N ASP A 122 15.25 22.36 -15.16
CA ASP A 122 14.94 23.79 -15.11
C ASP A 122 15.65 24.51 -16.26
N ARG A 123 14.92 25.40 -16.95
CA ARG A 123 15.41 26.07 -18.16
C ARG A 123 16.38 27.20 -17.84
N GLU A 124 16.13 27.92 -16.75
CA GLU A 124 16.92 29.08 -16.35
C GLU A 124 18.25 28.65 -15.73
N SER A 125 18.21 27.83 -14.68
CA SER A 125 19.42 27.33 -14.02
C SER A 125 20.16 26.26 -14.81
N LYS A 126 19.55 25.71 -15.88
CA LYS A 126 20.02 24.57 -16.67
C LYS A 126 20.33 23.30 -15.85
N LYS A 127 19.84 23.23 -14.59
CA LYS A 127 20.06 22.11 -13.66
C LYS A 127 18.84 21.18 -13.60
N LEU A 128 19.08 19.94 -13.19
CA LEU A 128 17.99 19.05 -12.79
C LEU A 128 17.49 19.45 -11.41
N GLN A 129 16.17 19.41 -11.23
CA GLN A 129 15.50 19.68 -9.97
C GLN A 129 14.53 18.55 -9.65
N LEU A 130 14.43 18.21 -8.38
CA LEU A 130 13.38 17.35 -7.86
C LEU A 130 12.14 18.21 -7.59
N ILE A 131 10.98 17.78 -8.09
CA ILE A 131 9.70 18.47 -7.90
C ILE A 131 8.63 17.50 -7.39
N PRO A 132 7.66 17.94 -6.58
CA PRO A 132 6.47 17.16 -6.27
C PRO A 132 5.66 16.89 -7.54
N ALA A 133 5.11 15.68 -7.66
CA ALA A 133 4.33 15.27 -8.82
C ALA A 133 3.22 14.29 -8.43
N LYS A 134 2.05 14.42 -9.06
CA LYS A 134 1.02 13.38 -9.03
C LYS A 134 1.48 12.22 -9.92
N ARG A 135 1.52 11.02 -9.36
CA ARG A 135 1.98 9.80 -10.03
C ARG A 135 0.98 8.67 -9.80
N LYS A 136 1.25 7.53 -10.43
CA LYS A 136 0.55 6.28 -10.16
C LYS A 136 1.57 5.31 -9.58
N CYS A 137 1.30 4.79 -8.40
CA CYS A 137 2.18 3.89 -7.65
C CYS A 137 1.53 2.51 -7.57
N LEU A 138 2.32 1.44 -7.54
CA LEU A 138 1.82 0.12 -7.16
C LEU A 138 1.74 0.06 -5.63
N HIS A 139 0.53 -0.09 -5.11
CA HIS A 139 0.25 -0.22 -3.68
C HIS A 139 0.11 -1.70 -3.34
N PHE A 140 0.55 -2.07 -2.13
CA PHE A 140 0.42 -3.43 -1.60
C PHE A 140 -0.43 -3.42 -0.34
N TYR A 141 -1.37 -4.34 -0.26
CA TYR A 141 -2.31 -4.51 0.83
C TYR A 141 -2.13 -5.90 1.43
N PHE A 142 -1.74 -5.95 2.69
CA PHE A 142 -1.57 -7.17 3.46
C PHE A 142 -2.82 -7.34 4.32
N TYR A 143 -3.66 -8.30 3.97
CA TYR A 143 -4.92 -8.58 4.67
C TYR A 143 -4.79 -9.77 5.61
#